data_AF-A0A968TPN0-F1
#
_entry.id   AF-A0A968TPN0-F1
#
_cell.length_a   1.000
_cell.length_b   1.000
_cell.length_c   1.000
_cell.angle_alpha   90.00
_cell.angle_beta   90.00
_cell.angle_gamma   90.00
#
_symmetry.space_group_name_H-M   'P 1'
#
loop_
_entity.id
_entity.type
_entity.pdbx_description
1 polymer ?
#
loop_
_entity_poly.entity_id
_entity_poly.type
_entity_poly.pdbx_seq_one_letter_code
_entity_poly.pdbx_strand_id
1 'polypeptide(L)'
;MVEPVAPIVDRDQEPRFELAGNTRGEVMLAWGGHDTVITQLFDSRGRPQTEPVLVHRDMVAAGLCPSNTSSCDFDAHPALAAGPDGDFVLLWVTGYHSGHHGGTTAYSRRFDVETRSWGEIVSLGSVQGATEVDNPRVARSASRASWW
;
A
#
# COMPACT_ATOMS: atom_id res chain seq x y z
N MET A 1 6.38 23.90 -20.39
CA MET A 1 5.19 23.45 -19.65
C MET A 1 5.15 21.94 -19.83
N VAL A 2 5.55 21.17 -18.82
CA VAL A 2 5.55 19.71 -18.90
C VAL A 2 4.16 19.27 -18.47
N GLU A 3 3.41 18.62 -19.36
CA GLU A 3 2.11 18.09 -18.99
C GLU A 3 2.28 16.98 -17.95
N PRO A 4 1.43 16.91 -16.91
CA PRO A 4 1.43 15.78 -16.01
C PRO A 4 1.03 14.54 -16.81
N VAL A 5 1.93 13.55 -16.84
CA VAL A 5 1.61 12.23 -17.39
C VAL A 5 0.54 11.63 -16.48
N ALA A 6 -0.69 11.56 -16.98
CA ALA A 6 -1.75 10.84 -16.30
C ALA A 6 -1.29 9.39 -16.07
N PRO A 7 -1.42 8.83 -14.84
CA PRO A 7 -1.09 7.44 -14.63
C PRO A 7 -1.93 6.58 -15.58
N ILE A 8 -1.27 5.66 -16.28
CA ILE A 8 -1.92 4.67 -17.13
C ILE A 8 -2.74 3.78 -16.19
N VAL A 9 -4.04 4.05 -16.11
CA VAL A 9 -4.99 3.10 -15.54
C VAL A 9 -5.29 2.11 -16.66
N ASP A 10 -4.78 0.88 -16.53
CA ASP A 10 -5.20 -0.22 -17.38
C ASP A 10 -6.73 -0.32 -17.33
N ARG A 11 -7.39 -0.27 -18.49
CA ARG A 11 -8.85 -0.14 -18.59
C ARG A 11 -9.59 -1.44 -18.33
N ASP A 12 -8.87 -2.55 -18.21
CA ASP A 12 -9.43 -3.89 -18.06
C ASP A 12 -9.30 -4.44 -16.61
N GLN A 13 -8.73 -3.67 -15.68
CA GLN A 13 -8.61 -4.02 -14.25
C GLN A 13 -9.48 -3.08 -13.39
N GLU A 14 -10.30 -3.65 -12.51
CA GLU A 14 -11.15 -2.86 -11.61
C GLU A 14 -10.27 -1.94 -10.74
N PRO A 15 -10.39 -0.60 -10.81
CA PRO A 15 -9.60 0.28 -9.97
C PRO A 15 -9.92 -0.02 -8.51
N ARG A 16 -8.93 -0.55 -7.78
CA ARG A 16 -9.11 -0.93 -6.38
C ARG A 16 -8.69 0.23 -5.49
N PHE A 17 -9.56 0.54 -4.54
CA PHE A 17 -9.31 1.56 -3.55
C PHE A 17 -9.70 1.06 -2.16
N GLU A 18 -8.96 1.52 -1.17
CA GLU A 18 -9.15 1.25 0.24
C GLU A 18 -9.06 2.56 1.00
N LEU A 19 -9.82 2.69 2.07
CA LEU A 19 -9.77 3.87 2.93
C LEU A 19 -9.83 3.48 4.39
N ALA A 20 -9.09 4.21 5.22
CA ALA A 20 -9.15 4.08 6.66
C ALA A 20 -9.25 5.46 7.31
N GLY A 21 -10.18 5.60 8.25
CA GLY A 21 -10.30 6.78 9.10
C GLY A 21 -9.64 6.56 10.46
N ASN A 22 -8.94 7.57 10.98
CA ASN A 22 -8.34 7.53 12.31
C ASN A 22 -9.16 8.28 13.36
N THR A 23 -8.72 8.24 14.62
CA THR A 23 -9.38 8.89 15.76
C THR A 23 -9.28 10.43 15.75
N ARG A 24 -8.48 11.00 14.85
CA ARG A 24 -8.27 12.45 14.67
C ARG A 24 -9.17 13.04 13.59
N GLY A 25 -9.98 12.21 12.94
CA GLY A 25 -10.85 12.62 11.83
C GLY A 25 -10.10 12.75 10.50
N GLU A 26 -8.95 12.11 10.36
CA GLU A 26 -8.19 12.05 9.11
C GLU A 26 -8.47 10.74 8.39
N VAL A 27 -8.40 10.77 7.06
CA VAL A 27 -8.67 9.61 6.20
C VAL A 27 -7.46 9.37 5.31
N MET A 28 -6.86 8.18 5.40
CA MET A 28 -5.90 7.71 4.41
C MET A 28 -6.66 6.99 3.30
N LEU A 29 -6.43 7.42 2.06
CA LEU A 29 -6.89 6.71 0.86
C LEU A 29 -5.70 5.98 0.25
N ALA A 30 -5.86 4.71 -0.07
CA ALA A 30 -4.97 3.96 -0.95
C ALA A 30 -5.74 3.58 -2.20
N TRP A 31 -5.11 3.73 -3.36
CA TRP A 31 -5.67 3.28 -4.62
C TRP A 31 -4.56 2.78 -5.52
N GLY A 32 -4.89 1.84 -6.37
CA GLY A 32 -3.87 1.16 -7.16
C GLY A 32 -4.44 0.28 -8.25
N GLY A 33 -3.51 -0.27 -9.03
CA GLY A 33 -3.74 -1.25 -10.09
C GLY A 33 -2.42 -1.97 -10.37
N HIS A 34 -2.19 -2.34 -11.63
CA HIS A 34 -0.93 -2.95 -12.07
C HIS A 34 0.27 -2.06 -11.68
N ASP A 35 1.20 -2.63 -10.93
CA ASP A 35 2.50 -2.05 -10.53
C ASP A 35 2.46 -0.81 -9.65
N THR A 36 1.30 -0.44 -9.10
CA THR A 36 1.23 0.78 -8.29
C THR A 36 0.21 0.71 -7.17
N VAL A 37 0.67 1.12 -5.99
CA VAL A 37 -0.18 1.60 -4.90
C VAL A 37 0.18 3.05 -4.67
N ILE A 38 -0.84 3.89 -4.67
CA ILE A 38 -0.75 5.30 -4.36
C ILE A 38 -1.49 5.53 -3.06
N THR A 39 -0.92 6.35 -2.18
CA THR A 39 -1.56 6.75 -0.92
C THR A 39 -1.60 8.25 -0.75
N GLN A 40 -2.67 8.77 -0.15
CA GLN A 40 -2.77 10.18 0.22
C GLN A 40 -3.64 10.36 1.47
N LEU A 41 -3.18 11.25 2.35
CA LEU A 41 -3.90 11.59 3.58
C LEU A 41 -4.78 12.82 3.37
N PHE A 42 -5.99 12.78 3.92
CA PHE A 42 -6.97 13.86 3.87
C PHE A 42 -7.46 14.21 5.28
N ASP A 43 -7.84 15.47 5.49
CA ASP A 43 -8.58 15.87 6.69
C ASP A 43 -10.07 15.48 6.59
N SER A 44 -10.83 15.72 7.66
CA SER A 44 -12.28 15.45 7.72
C SER A 44 -13.12 16.24 6.70
N ARG A 45 -12.53 17.24 6.05
CA ARG A 45 -13.16 18.06 5.00
C ARG A 45 -12.72 17.62 3.60
N GLY A 46 -11.94 16.55 3.49
CA GLY A 46 -11.41 16.04 2.23
C GLY A 46 -10.24 16.84 1.66
N ARG A 47 -9.56 17.67 2.46
CA ARG A 47 -8.41 18.44 2.00
C ARG A 47 -7.12 17.60 2.12
N PRO A 48 -6.31 17.50 1.07
CA PRO A 48 -5.07 16.73 1.12
C PRO A 48 -4.11 17.33 2.16
N GLN A 49 -3.53 16.48 2.99
CA GLN A 49 -2.53 16.81 4.01
C GLN A 49 -1.12 16.38 3.59
N THR A 50 -1.01 15.53 2.57
CA THR A 50 0.25 15.07 1.99
C THR A 50 0.16 15.10 0.47
N GLU A 51 1.31 15.12 -0.18
CA GLU A 51 1.41 14.72 -1.59
C GLU A 51 1.07 13.23 -1.76
N PRO A 52 0.58 12.81 -2.94
CA PRO A 52 0.43 11.39 -3.25
C PRO A 52 1.77 10.66 -3.23
N VAL A 53 1.83 9.56 -2.50
CA VAL A 53 3.02 8.70 -2.41
C VAL A 53 2.82 7.46 -3.26
N LEU A 54 3.76 7.20 -4.18
CA LEU A 54 3.78 6.00 -5.02
C LEU A 54 4.64 4.93 -4.32
N VAL A 55 4.00 3.98 -3.66
CA VAL A 55 4.66 2.92 -2.87
C VAL A 55 5.64 2.11 -3.72
N HIS A 56 5.30 1.90 -4.99
CA HIS A 56 6.17 1.25 -5.97
C HIS A 56 7.56 1.87 -6.10
N ARG A 57 7.64 3.21 -6.18
CA ARG A 57 8.94 3.90 -6.29
C ARG A 57 9.83 3.61 -5.09
N ASP A 58 9.20 3.51 -3.91
CA ASP A 58 9.89 3.22 -2.68
C ASP A 58 10.33 1.76 -2.61
N MET A 59 9.58 0.82 -3.23
CA MET A 59 10.03 -0.57 -3.40
C MET A 59 11.26 -0.69 -4.31
N VAL A 60 11.27 0.05 -5.43
CA VAL A 60 12.44 0.11 -6.33
C VAL A 60 13.65 0.68 -5.57
N ALA A 61 13.46 1.79 -4.84
CA ALA A 61 14.52 2.42 -4.05
C ALA A 61 15.04 1.51 -2.92
N ALA A 62 14.17 0.67 -2.35
CA ALA A 62 14.53 -0.31 -1.34
C ALA A 62 15.13 -1.62 -1.91
N GLY A 63 15.23 -1.76 -3.23
CA GLY A 63 15.76 -2.97 -3.88
C GLY A 63 14.86 -4.20 -3.70
N LEU A 64 13.56 -3.99 -3.45
CA LEU A 64 12.59 -5.07 -3.21
C LEU A 64 11.92 -5.58 -4.49
N CYS A 65 12.16 -4.91 -5.63
CA CYS A 65 11.72 -5.43 -6.93
C CYS A 65 12.63 -6.59 -7.37
N PRO A 66 12.09 -7.79 -7.67
CA PRO A 66 12.92 -8.94 -8.01
C PRO A 66 13.55 -8.88 -9.42
N SER A 67 13.25 -7.84 -10.20
CA SER A 67 13.85 -7.57 -11.51
C SER A 67 14.68 -6.29 -11.46
N ASN A 68 15.79 -6.27 -12.17
CA ASN A 68 16.67 -5.10 -12.41
C ASN A 68 15.99 -3.99 -13.26
N THR A 69 14.67 -3.88 -13.17
CA THR A 69 13.81 -3.00 -13.96
C THR A 69 13.39 -1.81 -13.11
N SER A 70 13.03 -0.70 -13.77
CA SER A 70 12.48 0.49 -13.10
C SER A 70 11.05 0.29 -12.56
N SER A 71 10.51 -0.92 -12.69
CA SER A 71 9.22 -1.32 -12.15
C SER A 71 9.25 -2.72 -11.57
N CYS A 72 8.68 -2.89 -10.37
CA CYS A 72 8.15 -4.16 -9.93
C CYS A 72 6.90 -4.52 -10.78
N ASP A 73 6.89 -5.69 -11.39
CA ASP A 73 5.79 -6.24 -12.22
C ASP A 73 4.86 -7.08 -11.33
N PHE A 74 3.90 -6.44 -10.64
CA PHE A 74 2.94 -7.10 -9.76
C PHE A 74 1.57 -6.42 -9.76
N ASP A 75 0.53 -7.20 -9.50
CA ASP A 75 -0.77 -6.65 -9.08
C ASP A 75 -0.78 -6.42 -7.58
N ALA A 76 -0.87 -5.15 -7.19
CA ALA A 76 -0.94 -4.80 -5.79
C ALA A 76 -2.37 -4.57 -5.33
N HIS A 77 -2.73 -5.37 -4.33
CA HIS A 77 -3.97 -5.25 -3.61
C HIS A 77 -3.69 -4.53 -2.29
N PRO A 78 -3.95 -3.22 -2.17
CA PRO A 78 -3.73 -2.53 -0.92
C PRO A 78 -4.80 -2.91 0.10
N ALA A 79 -4.44 -2.83 1.37
CA ALA A 79 -5.33 -2.89 2.51
C ALA A 79 -4.85 -1.87 3.55
N LEU A 80 -5.79 -1.09 4.09
CA LEU A 80 -5.48 -0.01 5.03
C LEU A 80 -6.20 -0.22 6.37
N ALA A 81 -5.50 0.09 7.46
CA ALA A 81 -6.11 0.23 8.78
C ALA A 81 -5.50 1.41 9.54
N ALA A 82 -6.32 2.05 10.38
CA ALA A 82 -5.86 3.04 11.34
C ALA A 82 -5.59 2.39 12.70
N GLY A 83 -4.45 2.75 13.30
CA GLY A 83 -4.05 2.41 14.65
C GLY A 83 -4.69 3.32 15.71
N PRO A 84 -4.59 2.95 17.00
CA PRO A 84 -5.18 3.71 18.11
C PRO A 84 -4.57 5.11 18.29
N ASP A 85 -3.29 5.27 17.97
CA ASP A 85 -2.57 6.54 18.12
C ASP A 85 -2.83 7.53 16.95
N GLY A 86 -3.57 7.08 15.92
CA GLY A 86 -3.89 7.86 14.74
C GLY A 86 -3.10 7.48 13.49
N ASP A 87 -2.07 6.65 13.64
CA ASP A 87 -1.23 6.15 12.54
C ASP A 87 -1.99 5.23 11.60
N PHE A 88 -1.41 4.99 10.42
CA PHE A 88 -1.97 4.05 9.45
C PHE A 88 -0.98 2.93 9.16
N VAL A 89 -1.52 1.73 8.92
CA VAL A 89 -0.76 0.60 8.37
C VAL A 89 -1.33 0.30 6.99
N LEU A 90 -0.47 0.36 5.99
CA LEU A 90 -0.72 -0.15 4.65
C LEU A 90 -0.13 -1.55 4.56
N LEU A 91 -0.93 -2.49 4.08
CA LEU A 91 -0.53 -3.84 3.69
C LEU A 91 -0.77 -3.96 2.19
N TRP A 92 0.15 -4.58 1.47
CA TRP A 92 -0.08 -4.97 0.09
C TRP A 92 0.62 -6.28 -0.20
N VAL A 93 0.18 -6.94 -1.25
CA VAL A 93 0.75 -8.20 -1.70
C VAL A 93 1.27 -8.02 -3.11
N THR A 94 2.42 -8.62 -3.39
CA THR A 94 2.97 -8.70 -4.74
C THR A 94 2.85 -10.13 -5.23
N GLY A 95 2.23 -10.33 -6.40
CA GLY A 95 2.15 -11.61 -7.11
C GLY A 95 2.47 -11.43 -8.59
N TYR A 96 3.00 -12.47 -9.23
CA TYR A 96 3.35 -12.45 -10.66
C TYR A 96 2.17 -12.92 -11.52
N HIS A 97 1.74 -12.08 -12.47
CA HIS A 97 0.63 -12.36 -13.38
C HIS A 97 0.96 -13.29 -14.57
N SER A 98 2.20 -13.76 -14.71
CA SER A 98 2.69 -14.36 -15.96
C SER A 98 2.58 -15.89 -16.07
N GLY A 99 1.75 -16.55 -15.25
CA GLY A 99 1.58 -18.02 -15.33
C GLY A 99 2.83 -18.83 -14.94
N HIS A 100 3.89 -18.15 -14.48
CA HIS A 100 5.01 -18.74 -13.80
C HIS A 100 4.72 -18.82 -12.31
N HIS A 101 5.10 -19.93 -11.67
CA HIS A 101 4.99 -20.18 -10.23
C HIS A 101 5.88 -19.24 -9.40
N GLY A 102 5.69 -17.93 -9.53
CA GLY A 102 6.35 -16.91 -8.73
C GLY A 102 5.73 -16.86 -7.33
N GLY A 103 6.58 -16.83 -6.30
CA GLY A 103 6.10 -16.69 -4.93
C GLY A 103 5.37 -15.36 -4.72
N THR A 104 4.33 -15.38 -3.92
CA THR A 104 3.61 -14.20 -3.45
C THR A 104 4.30 -13.64 -2.20
N THR A 105 4.54 -12.32 -2.13
CA THR A 105 5.12 -11.70 -0.93
C THR A 105 4.19 -10.64 -0.37
N ALA A 106 3.94 -10.69 0.94
CA ALA A 106 3.18 -9.66 1.64
C ALA A 106 4.15 -8.62 2.21
N TYR A 107 3.84 -7.34 2.00
CA TYR A 107 4.61 -6.21 2.51
C TYR A 107 3.72 -5.28 3.31
N SER A 108 4.31 -4.59 4.27
CA SER A 108 3.63 -3.55 5.03
C SER A 108 4.47 -2.31 5.18
N ARG A 109 3.79 -1.20 5.48
CA ARG A 109 4.41 0.06 5.82
C ARG A 109 3.52 0.82 6.79
N ARG A 110 4.12 1.48 7.76
CA ARG A 110 3.41 2.36 8.70
C ARG A 110 3.57 3.82 8.27
N PHE A 111 2.48 4.56 8.28
CA PHE A 111 2.48 6.02 8.21
C PHE A 111 2.36 6.57 9.62
N ASP A 112 3.34 7.35 10.02
CA ASP A 112 3.35 8.06 11.30
C ASP A 112 2.66 9.42 11.12
N VAL A 113 1.56 9.61 11.84
CA VAL A 113 0.69 10.78 11.68
C VAL A 113 1.29 12.05 12.29
N GLU A 114 2.17 11.92 13.26
CA GLU A 114 2.83 13.06 13.91
C GLU A 114 3.87 13.68 12.99
N THR A 115 4.70 12.82 12.39
CA THR A 115 5.78 13.21 11.48
C THR A 115 5.33 13.39 10.04
N ARG A 116 4.10 12.96 9.70
CA ARG A 116 3.54 12.97 8.35
C ARG A 116 4.40 12.20 7.35
N SER A 117 4.98 11.09 7.80
CA SER A 117 5.97 10.35 7.02
C SER A 117 5.70 8.86 7.04
N TRP A 118 6.11 8.20 5.96
CA TRP A 118 6.12 6.76 5.88
C TRP A 118 7.43 6.19 6.43
N GLY A 119 7.32 5.12 7.22
CA GLY A 119 8.47 4.34 7.68
C GLY A 119 9.07 3.45 6.59
N GLU A 120 9.91 2.50 7.00
CA GLU A 120 10.48 1.49 6.12
C GLU A 120 9.41 0.49 5.63
N ILE A 121 9.62 -0.06 4.45
CA ILE A 121 8.85 -1.18 3.92
C ILE A 121 9.31 -2.47 4.60
N VAL A 122 8.38 -3.23 5.17
CA VAL A 122 8.67 -4.47 5.88
C VAL A 122 8.04 -5.64 5.12
N SER A 123 8.84 -6.64 4.75
CA SER A 123 8.32 -7.92 4.27
C SER A 123 7.75 -8.73 5.43
N LEU A 124 6.50 -9.17 5.30
CA LEU A 124 5.80 -10.00 6.29
C LEU A 124 5.94 -11.50 5.98
N GLY A 125 6.55 -11.86 4.86
CA GLY A 125 6.79 -13.22 4.44
C GLY A 125 6.38 -13.50 3.00
N SER A 126 6.89 -14.61 2.46
CA SER A 126 6.66 -15.05 1.09
C SER A 126 6.11 -16.48 1.07
N VAL A 127 5.11 -16.72 0.22
CA VAL A 127 4.53 -18.04 -0.03
C VAL A 127 4.88 -18.47 -1.45
N GLN A 128 5.57 -19.59 -1.60
CA GLN A 128 5.91 -20.17 -2.89
C GLN A 128 4.71 -20.94 -3.46
N GLY A 129 4.47 -20.82 -4.77
CA GLY A 129 3.40 -21.53 -5.47
C GLY A 129 1.98 -21.02 -5.16
N ALA A 130 1.83 -19.92 -4.43
CA ALA A 130 0.58 -19.19 -4.36
C ALA A 130 0.39 -18.44 -5.68
N THR A 131 -0.73 -18.70 -6.36
CA THR A 131 -0.99 -18.12 -7.67
C THR A 131 -1.69 -16.77 -7.58
N GLU A 132 -2.32 -16.44 -6.45
CA GLU A 132 -3.12 -15.24 -6.29
C GLU A 132 -3.47 -15.00 -4.81
N VAL A 133 -3.20 -13.81 -4.28
CA VAL A 133 -3.68 -13.37 -2.95
C VAL A 133 -4.17 -11.93 -3.10
N ASP A 134 -5.40 -11.81 -3.56
CA ASP A 134 -5.92 -10.53 -4.07
C ASP A 134 -6.67 -9.70 -3.06
N ASN A 135 -6.70 -10.10 -1.80
CA ASN A 135 -7.49 -9.40 -0.80
C ASN A 135 -6.81 -9.48 0.56
N PRO A 136 -5.60 -8.90 0.71
CA PRO A 136 -5.05 -8.73 2.04
C PRO A 136 -6.08 -7.99 2.89
N ARG A 137 -6.17 -8.39 4.16
CA ARG A 137 -7.04 -7.72 5.13
C ARG A 137 -6.19 -7.37 6.33
N VAL A 138 -6.15 -6.09 6.65
CA VAL A 138 -5.57 -5.60 7.90
C VAL A 138 -6.73 -5.17 8.80
N ALA A 139 -6.76 -5.72 10.02
CA ALA A 139 -7.78 -5.41 11.00
C ALA A 139 -7.13 -4.94 12.29
N ARG A 140 -7.77 -4.00 12.96
CA ARG A 140 -7.39 -3.59 14.31
C ARG A 140 -7.85 -4.64 15.33
N SER A 141 -7.00 -4.99 16.28
CA SER A 141 -7.46 -5.60 17.53
C SER A 141 -7.92 -4.51 18.49
N ALA A 142 -9.10 -4.66 19.08
CA ALA A 142 -9.68 -3.69 20.02
C ALA A 142 -9.00 -3.69 21.40
N SER A 143 -8.08 -4.63 21.67
CA SER A 143 -7.42 -4.71 22.95
C SER A 143 -6.15 -3.86 22.98
N ARG A 144 -6.07 -2.89 23.90
CA ARG A 144 -4.81 -2.61 24.59
C ARG A 144 -4.44 -3.90 25.34
N ALA A 145 -3.79 -4.83 24.66
CA ALA A 145 -3.14 -5.94 25.34
C ALA A 145 -1.96 -5.34 26.10
N SER A 146 -2.21 -4.97 27.35
CA SER A 146 -1.16 -4.76 28.34
C SER A 146 -0.57 -6.14 28.62
N TRP A 147 0.63 -6.36 28.10
CA TRP A 147 1.44 -7.54 28.42
C TRP A 147 2.47 -7.16 29.46
N TRP A 148 2.03 -6.76 30.65
CA TRP A 148 2.71 -6.83 31.95
C TRP A 148 1.81 -6.22 33.04
#